data_AF-A0A9E5WMF4-F1
#
_entry.id   AF-A0A9E5WMF4-F1
#
_cell.length_a   1.000
_cell.length_b   1.000
_cell.length_c   1.000
_cell.angle_alpha   90.00
_cell.angle_beta   90.00
_cell.angle_gamma   90.00
#
_symmetry.space_group_name_H-M   'P 1'
#
loop_
_entity.id
_entity.type
_entity.pdbx_description
1 polymer ?
#
loop_
_entity_poly.entity_id
_entity_poly.type
_entity_poly.pdbx_seq_one_letter_code
_entity_poly.pdbx_strand_id
1 'polypeptide(L)'
;MRGRTWWKTLLAVTVLLHVAIAATAADSAGQQESDHTSGKQVEQVIVVFKTHFDIGYTELAREVVERYRTTMIDKALDVCDATRELPPQHRFVWTLSGWPMTQILWPGQTAERRARIIQAIRDGRLVWHALPGTTHTESMDLEDIVRGLGFSTRLSRALDLPLPRDAKMTDVPSHCWILPTILKRAGVDFLHLGCQPSQYRSRRSQAFLVGRSGWFAAAYDVLDHLRQRPEAA
;
A
#
# COMPACT_ATOMS: atom_id res chain seq x y z
N MET A 1 45.49 61.64 -37.19
CA MET A 1 44.87 60.89 -36.08
C MET A 1 43.39 60.58 -36.40
N ARG A 2 43.13 59.60 -37.27
CA ARG A 2 41.79 59.10 -37.62
C ARG A 2 41.86 57.57 -37.54
N GLY A 3 41.47 57.00 -36.41
CA GLY A 3 41.64 55.56 -36.19
C GLY A 3 41.17 55.03 -34.83
N ARG A 4 40.26 55.72 -34.14
CA ARG A 4 39.85 55.35 -32.78
C ARG A 4 38.33 55.23 -32.54
N THR A 5 37.52 55.35 -33.58
CA THR A 5 36.05 55.34 -33.48
C THR A 5 35.41 54.04 -33.98
N TRP A 6 36.02 53.35 -34.95
CA TRP A 6 35.41 52.17 -35.60
C TRP A 6 35.22 50.97 -34.66
N TRP A 7 36.16 50.73 -33.76
CA TRP A 7 36.05 49.63 -32.79
C TRP A 7 34.97 49.88 -31.72
N LYS A 8 34.69 51.14 -31.37
CA LYS A 8 33.63 51.49 -30.42
C LYS A 8 32.24 51.24 -31.03
N THR A 9 32.08 51.54 -32.33
CA THR A 9 30.85 51.25 -33.06
C THR A 9 30.63 49.74 -33.23
N LEU A 10 31.69 48.98 -33.54
CA LEU A 10 31.65 47.51 -33.62
C LEU A 10 31.32 46.86 -32.27
N LEU A 11 31.90 47.36 -31.16
CA LEU A 11 31.61 46.87 -29.82
C LEU A 11 30.17 47.17 -29.41
N ALA A 12 29.68 48.38 -29.70
CA ALA A 12 28.31 48.79 -29.40
C ALA A 12 27.27 47.98 -30.19
N VAL A 13 27.52 47.73 -31.48
CA VAL A 13 26.65 46.88 -32.32
C VAL A 13 26.67 45.43 -31.83
N THR A 14 27.84 44.90 -31.45
CA THR A 14 27.94 43.53 -30.91
C THR A 14 27.23 43.38 -29.58
N VAL A 15 27.35 44.36 -28.67
CA VAL A 15 26.63 44.36 -27.39
C VAL A 15 25.13 44.49 -27.59
N LEU A 16 24.67 45.38 -28.48
CA LEU A 16 23.25 45.50 -28.82
C LEU A 16 22.69 44.22 -29.45
N LEU A 17 23.47 43.53 -30.30
CA LEU A 17 23.07 42.25 -30.89
C LEU A 17 22.96 41.15 -29.83
N HIS A 18 23.88 41.08 -28.87
CA HIS A 18 23.81 40.11 -27.77
C HIS A 18 22.66 40.39 -26.81
N VAL A 19 22.34 41.66 -26.53
CA VAL A 19 21.19 42.05 -25.70
C VAL A 19 19.87 41.72 -26.41
N ALA A 20 19.76 41.93 -27.73
CA ALA A 20 18.58 41.57 -28.51
C ALA A 20 18.37 40.05 -28.62
N ILE A 21 19.44 39.27 -28.75
CA ILE A 21 19.37 37.80 -28.74
C ILE A 21 19.01 37.28 -27.34
N ALA A 22 19.53 37.88 -26.27
CA ALA A 22 19.14 37.53 -24.90
C ALA A 22 17.69 37.91 -24.59
N ALA A 23 17.19 39.03 -25.11
CA ALA A 23 15.78 39.44 -24.95
C ALA A 23 14.82 38.51 -25.70
N THR A 24 15.17 38.05 -26.90
CA THR A 24 14.36 37.09 -27.69
C THR A 24 14.44 35.65 -27.15
N ALA A 25 15.57 35.27 -26.55
CA ALA A 25 15.70 34.02 -25.80
C ALA A 25 14.93 34.05 -24.47
N ALA A 26 14.80 35.21 -23.82
CA ALA A 26 13.98 35.39 -22.63
C ALA A 26 12.48 35.39 -22.95
N ASP A 27 12.08 35.96 -24.10
CA ASP A 27 10.67 35.98 -24.57
C ASP A 27 10.18 34.59 -25.01
N SER A 28 11.10 33.71 -25.41
CA SER A 28 10.81 32.29 -25.71
C SER A 28 10.94 31.35 -24.50
N ALA A 29 11.38 31.88 -23.34
CA ALA A 29 11.41 31.16 -22.06
C ALA A 29 10.18 31.47 -21.17
N GLY A 30 9.31 32.37 -21.60
CA GLY A 30 8.02 32.67 -20.99
C GLY A 30 6.88 31.99 -21.73
N GLN A 31 6.03 31.26 -20.99
CA GLN A 31 4.83 30.54 -21.43
C GLN A 31 5.04 29.10 -21.94
N GLN A 32 5.68 28.26 -21.12
CA GLN A 32 4.97 27.03 -20.75
C GLN A 32 3.95 27.43 -19.69
N GLU A 33 2.81 27.91 -20.17
CA GLU A 33 1.60 27.90 -19.37
C GLU A 33 1.35 26.42 -19.08
N SER A 34 1.71 26.00 -17.86
CA SER A 34 1.26 24.71 -17.36
C SER A 34 -0.24 24.76 -17.44
N ASP A 35 -0.79 24.04 -18.42
CA ASP A 35 -2.19 23.69 -18.45
C ASP A 35 -2.44 22.91 -17.16
N HIS A 36 -2.66 23.65 -16.07
CA HIS A 36 -3.33 23.18 -14.88
C HIS A 36 -4.74 22.91 -15.35
N THR A 37 -4.89 21.81 -16.12
CA THR A 37 -6.13 21.06 -16.24
C THR A 37 -6.77 21.16 -14.88
N SER A 38 -7.97 21.75 -14.82
CA SER A 38 -8.81 21.84 -13.63
C SER A 38 -8.83 20.46 -12.98
N GLY A 39 -7.84 20.25 -12.11
CA GLY A 39 -7.45 18.93 -11.66
C GLY A 39 -8.47 18.62 -10.61
N LYS A 40 -9.25 17.54 -10.81
CA LYS A 40 -10.21 17.09 -9.81
C LYS A 40 -9.58 17.23 -8.42
N GLN A 41 -10.18 18.08 -7.59
CA GLN A 41 -9.68 18.35 -6.26
C GLN A 41 -9.63 17.01 -5.51
N VAL A 42 -8.50 16.71 -4.86
CA VAL A 42 -8.39 15.49 -4.06
C VAL A 42 -9.39 15.60 -2.92
N GLU A 43 -10.44 14.78 -2.96
CA GLU A 43 -11.50 14.77 -1.96
C GLU A 43 -11.03 14.11 -0.65
N GLN A 44 -10.23 13.02 -0.76
CA GLN A 44 -9.82 12.23 0.40
C GLN A 44 -8.49 11.51 0.16
N VAL A 45 -7.65 11.46 1.20
CA VAL A 45 -6.45 10.61 1.26
C VAL A 45 -6.63 9.61 2.40
N ILE A 46 -6.48 8.32 2.09
CA ILE A 46 -6.58 7.23 3.05
C ILE A 46 -5.20 6.61 3.21
N VAL A 47 -4.67 6.66 4.43
CA VAL A 47 -3.37 6.08 4.78
C VAL A 47 -3.61 4.75 5.50
N VAL A 48 -3.04 3.67 4.98
CA VAL A 48 -3.18 2.32 5.54
C VAL A 48 -1.80 1.76 5.84
N PHE A 49 -1.56 1.38 7.10
CA PHE A 49 -0.33 0.73 7.50
C PHE A 49 -0.45 -0.78 7.27
N LYS A 50 0.23 -1.26 6.22
CA LYS A 50 0.30 -2.67 5.86
C LYS A 50 1.75 -3.11 5.84
N THR A 51 2.01 -4.28 6.38
CA THR A 51 3.33 -4.91 6.28
C THR A 51 3.40 -5.89 5.11
N HIS A 52 4.47 -5.78 4.33
CA HIS A 52 4.88 -6.82 3.39
C HIS A 52 5.63 -7.91 4.16
N PHE A 53 5.32 -9.18 3.87
CA PHE A 53 5.78 -10.32 4.64
C PHE A 53 6.57 -11.28 3.73
N ASP A 54 7.89 -11.18 3.79
CA ASP A 54 8.82 -12.03 3.07
C ASP A 54 9.50 -12.99 4.04
N ILE A 55 9.08 -14.25 4.03
CA ILE A 55 9.66 -15.29 4.87
C ILE A 55 10.75 -16.03 4.11
N GLY A 56 11.97 -16.04 4.66
CA GLY A 56 13.08 -16.78 4.05
C GLY A 56 13.74 -16.08 2.86
N TYR A 57 13.43 -14.81 2.59
CA TYR A 57 14.08 -14.06 1.50
C TYR A 57 15.40 -13.45 1.96
N THR A 58 15.35 -12.44 2.84
CA THR A 58 16.56 -11.73 3.32
C THR A 58 17.19 -12.39 4.55
N GLU A 59 16.39 -13.09 5.35
CA GLU A 59 16.81 -13.71 6.61
C GLU A 59 16.17 -15.10 6.76
N LEU A 60 16.70 -15.92 7.67
CA LEU A 60 16.15 -17.25 7.89
C LEU A 60 14.69 -17.16 8.34
N ALA A 61 13.86 -18.08 7.87
CA ALA A 61 12.44 -18.13 8.23
C ALA A 61 12.21 -18.10 9.75
N ARG A 62 13.07 -18.78 10.52
CA ARG A 62 13.03 -18.79 12.00
C ARG A 62 13.24 -17.41 12.60
N GLU A 63 14.14 -16.60 12.04
CA GLU A 63 14.51 -15.28 12.55
C GLU A 63 13.41 -14.27 12.22
N VAL A 64 12.83 -14.36 11.02
CA VAL A 64 11.66 -13.57 10.64
C VAL A 64 10.50 -13.88 11.58
N VAL A 65 10.17 -15.17 11.78
CA VAL A 65 9.07 -15.57 12.67
C VAL A 65 9.30 -15.10 14.12
N GLU A 66 10.51 -15.25 14.64
CA GLU A 66 10.86 -14.80 15.99
C GLU A 66 10.70 -13.29 16.14
N ARG A 67 11.10 -12.52 15.13
CA ARG A 67 10.93 -11.06 15.11
C ARG A 67 9.47 -10.65 15.17
N TYR A 68 8.60 -11.31 14.41
CA TYR A 68 7.16 -11.06 14.45
C TYR A 68 6.57 -11.40 15.82
N ARG A 69 6.99 -12.49 16.45
CA ARG A 69 6.55 -12.91 17.79
C ARG A 69 6.97 -11.95 18.91
N THR A 70 8.08 -11.24 18.71
CA THR A 70 8.71 -10.43 19.76
C THR A 70 8.76 -8.95 19.37
N THR A 71 9.91 -8.49 18.88
CA THR A 71 10.23 -7.07 18.70
C THR A 71 9.27 -6.33 17.78
N MET A 72 8.72 -6.97 16.74
CA MET A 72 7.85 -6.29 15.79
C MET A 72 6.46 -6.04 16.36
N ILE A 73 5.86 -7.05 17.02
CA ILE A 73 4.57 -6.87 17.69
C ILE A 73 4.68 -5.91 18.86
N ASP A 74 5.78 -5.94 19.62
CA ASP A 74 6.00 -5.02 20.74
C ASP A 74 6.04 -3.57 20.25
N LYS A 75 6.82 -3.28 19.20
CA LYS A 75 6.85 -1.96 18.57
C LYS A 75 5.50 -1.53 18.00
N ALA A 76 4.76 -2.45 17.38
CA ALA A 76 3.44 -2.12 16.84
C ALA A 76 2.46 -1.75 17.96
N LEU A 77 2.50 -2.46 19.10
CA LEU A 77 1.69 -2.14 20.28
C LEU A 77 2.08 -0.79 20.88
N ASP A 78 3.37 -0.45 20.94
CA ASP A 78 3.83 0.84 21.45
C ASP A 78 3.33 2.00 20.58
N VAL A 79 3.29 1.83 19.25
CA VAL A 79 2.67 2.82 18.34
C VAL A 79 1.14 2.85 18.51
N CYS A 80 0.51 1.70 18.78
CA CYS A 80 -0.92 1.66 19.10
C CYS A 80 -1.24 2.49 20.34
N ASP A 81 -0.40 2.42 21.38
CA ASP A 81 -0.51 3.16 22.63
C ASP A 81 -0.22 4.65 22.43
N ALA A 82 0.84 5.00 21.71
CA ALA A 82 1.21 6.39 21.41
C ALA A 82 0.13 7.15 20.61
N THR A 83 -0.72 6.42 19.87
CA THR A 83 -1.79 7.01 19.05
C THR A 83 -3.19 6.82 19.67
N ARG A 84 -3.29 6.39 20.93
CA ARG A 84 -4.57 6.09 21.61
C ARG A 84 -5.47 7.33 21.76
N GLU A 85 -4.88 8.47 22.14
CA GLU A 85 -5.61 9.72 22.38
C GLU A 85 -5.99 10.46 21.10
N LEU A 86 -5.54 10.00 19.93
CA LEU A 86 -5.94 10.58 18.66
C LEU A 86 -7.41 10.24 18.33
N PRO A 87 -8.09 11.06 17.50
CA PRO A 87 -9.39 10.71 16.95
C PRO A 87 -9.36 9.31 16.29
N PRO A 88 -10.43 8.50 16.39
CA PRO A 88 -10.44 7.11 15.90
C PRO A 88 -9.84 6.92 14.50
N GLN A 89 -10.13 7.81 13.56
CA GLN A 89 -9.64 7.80 12.18
C GLN A 89 -8.14 8.07 12.01
N HIS A 90 -7.47 8.62 13.02
CA HIS A 90 -6.04 8.94 13.02
C HIS A 90 -5.20 7.96 13.84
N ARG A 91 -5.84 6.99 14.50
CA ARG A 91 -5.14 6.02 15.32
C ARG A 91 -4.46 4.97 14.44
N PHE A 92 -3.25 4.57 14.77
CA PHE A 92 -2.47 3.59 13.99
C PHE A 92 -3.13 2.20 13.96
N VAL A 93 -3.39 1.64 12.78
CA VAL A 93 -3.92 0.26 12.64
C VAL A 93 -2.91 -0.57 11.87
N TRP A 94 -2.36 -1.60 12.50
CA TRP A 94 -1.41 -2.50 11.86
C TRP A 94 -2.15 -3.61 11.10
N THR A 95 -2.04 -3.58 9.77
CA THR A 95 -2.65 -4.60 8.90
C THR A 95 -1.62 -5.63 8.46
N LEU A 96 -1.94 -6.91 8.72
CA LEU A 96 -1.09 -8.07 8.43
C LEU A 96 -1.78 -9.07 7.51
N SER A 97 -1.03 -10.06 7.02
CA SER A 97 -1.64 -11.26 6.46
C SER A 97 -1.99 -12.26 7.55
N GLY A 98 -2.87 -13.23 7.24
CA GLY A 98 -3.40 -14.14 8.23
C GLY A 98 -2.35 -14.99 8.94
N TRP A 99 -1.38 -15.54 8.19
CA TRP A 99 -0.41 -16.48 8.74
C TRP A 99 0.54 -15.82 9.75
N PRO A 100 1.18 -14.66 9.48
CA PRO A 100 1.98 -13.93 10.48
C PRO A 100 1.21 -13.64 11.77
N MET A 101 -0.07 -13.28 11.69
CA MET A 101 -0.89 -13.05 12.88
C MET A 101 -1.05 -14.33 13.72
N THR A 102 -1.22 -15.49 13.07
CA THR A 102 -1.22 -16.77 13.81
C THR A 102 0.13 -17.06 14.49
N GLN A 103 1.24 -16.63 13.90
CA GLN A 103 2.56 -16.76 14.52
C GLN A 103 2.76 -15.80 15.70
N ILE A 104 2.24 -14.57 15.61
CA ILE A 104 2.26 -13.61 16.71
C ILE A 104 1.54 -14.17 17.94
N LEU A 105 0.37 -14.78 17.74
CA LEU A 105 -0.45 -15.40 18.80
C LEU A 105 -0.05 -16.84 19.15
N TRP A 106 1.16 -17.27 18.79
CA TRP A 106 1.59 -18.64 19.07
C TRP A 106 1.55 -18.97 20.58
N PRO A 107 1.41 -20.27 20.95
CA PRO A 107 1.22 -20.66 22.35
C PRO A 107 2.35 -20.30 23.32
N GLY A 108 3.55 -19.97 22.83
CA GLY A 108 4.68 -19.62 23.68
C GLY A 108 4.72 -18.15 24.13
N GLN A 109 3.72 -17.33 23.81
CA GLN A 109 3.57 -16.01 24.43
C GLN A 109 3.26 -16.16 25.93
N THR A 110 3.78 -15.23 26.75
CA THR A 110 3.32 -15.14 28.15
C THR A 110 1.84 -14.76 28.19
N ALA A 111 1.15 -15.09 29.28
CA ALA A 111 -0.28 -14.80 29.43
C ALA A 111 -0.58 -13.29 29.29
N GLU A 112 0.28 -12.45 29.86
CA GLU A 112 0.17 -10.99 29.84
C GLU A 112 0.36 -10.45 28.43
N ARG A 113 1.42 -10.89 27.72
CA ARG A 113 1.68 -10.50 26.33
C ARG A 113 0.53 -10.91 25.43
N ARG A 114 0.07 -12.15 25.55
CA ARG A 114 -1.06 -12.67 24.77
C ARG A 114 -2.33 -11.88 25.02
N ALA A 115 -2.63 -11.53 26.27
CA ALA A 115 -3.79 -10.70 26.61
C ALA A 115 -3.69 -9.30 26.00
N ARG A 116 -2.52 -8.64 26.06
CA ARG A 116 -2.30 -7.32 25.43
C ARG A 116 -2.51 -7.37 23.91
N ILE A 117 -2.00 -8.40 23.24
CA ILE A 117 -2.20 -8.58 21.79
C ILE A 117 -3.67 -8.79 21.45
N ILE A 118 -4.37 -9.67 22.19
CA ILE A 118 -5.79 -9.93 21.97
C ILE A 118 -6.64 -8.67 22.22
N GLN A 119 -6.29 -7.87 23.23
CA GLN A 119 -6.98 -6.60 23.46
C GLN A 119 -6.78 -5.65 22.28
N ALA A 120 -5.55 -5.49 21.77
CA ALA A 120 -5.29 -4.65 20.60
C ALA A 120 -6.01 -5.14 19.33
N ILE A 121 -6.22 -6.45 19.19
CA ILE A 121 -7.05 -7.03 18.12
C ILE A 121 -8.52 -6.63 18.30
N ARG A 122 -9.07 -6.78 19.51
CA ARG A 122 -10.47 -6.44 19.82
C ARG A 122 -10.74 -4.94 19.66
N ASP A 123 -9.77 -4.11 20.00
CA ASP A 123 -9.79 -2.66 19.83
C ASP A 123 -9.61 -2.24 18.34
N GLY A 124 -9.50 -3.19 17.41
CA GLY A 124 -9.34 -2.94 15.98
C GLY A 124 -7.99 -2.33 15.59
N ARG A 125 -6.99 -2.40 16.49
CA ARG A 125 -5.65 -1.84 16.28
C ARG A 125 -4.75 -2.80 15.50
N LEU A 126 -5.02 -4.10 15.61
CA LEU A 126 -4.34 -5.18 14.90
C LEU A 126 -5.35 -5.94 14.05
N VAL A 127 -5.18 -5.92 12.74
CA VAL A 127 -6.12 -6.52 11.79
C VAL A 127 -5.39 -7.38 10.76
N TRP A 128 -6.08 -8.37 10.19
CA TRP A 128 -5.53 -9.22 9.14
C TRP A 128 -6.48 -9.35 7.95
N HIS A 129 -5.89 -9.60 6.78
CA HIS A 129 -6.62 -9.90 5.55
C HIS A 129 -6.73 -11.40 5.30
N ALA A 130 -7.58 -11.81 4.34
CA ALA A 130 -7.96 -13.21 4.13
C ALA A 130 -6.79 -14.13 3.74
N LEU A 131 -5.91 -13.69 2.82
CA LEU A 131 -4.77 -14.48 2.37
C LEU A 131 -3.70 -14.70 3.47
N PRO A 132 -3.00 -15.85 3.47
CA PRO A 132 -1.99 -16.18 4.48
C PRO A 132 -0.77 -15.26 4.42
N GLY A 133 -0.41 -14.78 3.24
CA GLY A 133 0.74 -13.94 2.95
C GLY A 133 0.79 -13.63 1.46
N THR A 134 1.89 -13.04 1.02
CA THR A 134 2.22 -13.00 -0.40
C THR A 134 2.69 -14.40 -0.83
N THR A 135 2.10 -14.97 -1.87
CA THR A 135 2.51 -16.29 -2.41
C THR A 135 2.63 -16.25 -3.94
N HIS A 136 3.45 -17.13 -4.50
CA HIS A 136 3.51 -17.35 -5.94
C HIS A 136 2.33 -18.25 -6.36
N THR A 137 1.18 -17.65 -6.65
CA THR A 137 -0.06 -18.41 -6.93
C THR A 137 0.02 -19.29 -8.18
N GLU A 138 0.93 -19.02 -9.11
CA GLU A 138 1.19 -19.89 -10.28
C GLU A 138 1.93 -21.19 -9.90
N SER A 139 2.52 -21.25 -8.71
CA SER A 139 3.22 -22.42 -8.19
C SER A 139 2.40 -23.19 -7.15
N MET A 140 1.12 -22.84 -6.99
CA MET A 140 0.22 -23.41 -5.99
C MET A 140 -0.91 -24.18 -6.68
N ASP A 141 -1.31 -25.31 -6.10
CA ASP A 141 -2.56 -25.96 -6.48
C ASP A 141 -3.76 -25.20 -5.87
N LEU A 142 -4.96 -25.44 -6.41
CA LEU A 142 -6.19 -24.81 -5.92
C LEU A 142 -6.41 -25.08 -4.42
N GLU A 143 -6.09 -26.29 -3.97
CA GLU A 143 -6.23 -26.68 -2.57
C GLU A 143 -5.27 -25.89 -1.66
N ASP A 144 -4.06 -25.58 -2.12
CA ASP A 144 -3.10 -24.79 -1.35
C ASP A 144 -3.62 -23.37 -1.13
N ILE A 145 -4.22 -22.77 -2.17
CA ILE A 145 -4.79 -21.42 -2.09
C ILE A 145 -5.96 -21.42 -1.10
N VAL A 146 -6.87 -22.40 -1.22
CA VAL A 146 -8.04 -22.51 -0.33
C VAL A 146 -7.63 -22.77 1.12
N ARG A 147 -6.68 -23.67 1.37
CA ARG A 147 -6.19 -23.94 2.73
C ARG A 147 -5.43 -22.76 3.33
N GLY A 148 -4.78 -21.95 2.49
CA GLY A 148 -4.19 -20.68 2.89
C GLY A 148 -5.18 -19.74 3.57
N LEU A 149 -6.44 -19.70 3.12
CA LEU A 149 -7.50 -18.89 3.74
C LEU A 149 -7.87 -19.38 5.15
N GLY A 150 -7.54 -20.63 5.46
CA GLY A 150 -7.82 -21.26 6.75
C GLY A 150 -7.11 -20.60 7.93
N PHE A 151 -5.95 -19.96 7.73
CA PHE A 151 -5.25 -19.25 8.81
C PHE A 151 -6.09 -18.10 9.35
N SER A 152 -6.53 -17.21 8.48
CA SER A 152 -7.37 -16.06 8.82
C SER A 152 -8.74 -16.49 9.35
N THR A 153 -9.34 -17.52 8.74
CA THR A 153 -10.66 -18.02 9.13
C THR A 153 -10.65 -18.63 10.54
N ARG A 154 -9.66 -19.49 10.85
CA ARG A 154 -9.53 -20.08 12.18
C ARG A 154 -9.24 -19.02 13.23
N LEU A 155 -8.40 -18.04 12.90
CA LEU A 155 -8.08 -16.95 13.79
C LEU A 155 -9.31 -16.07 14.10
N SER A 156 -10.07 -15.64 13.09
CA SER A 156 -11.30 -14.88 13.28
C SER A 156 -12.31 -15.64 14.13
N ARG A 157 -12.55 -16.93 13.84
CA ARG A 157 -13.47 -17.76 14.62
C ARG A 157 -13.02 -17.96 16.08
N ALA A 158 -11.72 -18.17 16.31
CA ALA A 158 -11.19 -18.36 17.66
C ALA A 158 -11.31 -17.11 18.54
N LEU A 159 -11.41 -15.93 17.93
CA LEU A 159 -11.53 -14.65 18.62
C LEU A 159 -12.94 -14.04 18.52
N ASP A 160 -13.90 -14.78 17.96
CA ASP A 160 -15.28 -14.35 17.70
C ASP A 160 -15.37 -13.03 16.88
N LEU A 161 -14.56 -12.95 15.83
CA LEU A 161 -14.49 -11.79 14.94
C LEU A 161 -15.09 -12.12 13.56
N PRO A 162 -15.59 -11.11 12.84
CA PRO A 162 -15.98 -11.27 11.45
C PRO A 162 -14.85 -11.84 10.58
N LEU A 163 -15.23 -12.60 9.55
CA LEU A 163 -14.28 -13.06 8.55
C LEU A 163 -13.75 -11.86 7.73
N PRO A 164 -12.46 -11.83 7.38
CA PRO A 164 -11.91 -10.74 6.58
C PRO A 164 -12.52 -10.73 5.18
N ARG A 165 -12.87 -9.54 4.70
CA ARG A 165 -13.47 -9.31 3.37
C ARG A 165 -12.50 -8.71 2.37
N ASP A 166 -11.28 -8.44 2.81
CA ASP A 166 -10.18 -7.98 1.97
C ASP A 166 -9.06 -9.02 1.87
N ALA A 167 -8.33 -8.95 0.78
CA ALA A 167 -7.12 -9.68 0.51
C ALA A 167 -6.06 -8.74 -0.07
N LYS A 168 -4.79 -9.09 0.13
CA LYS A 168 -3.66 -8.32 -0.39
C LYS A 168 -2.55 -9.25 -0.82
N MET A 169 -1.95 -8.93 -1.95
CA MET A 169 -0.69 -9.49 -2.41
C MET A 169 0.15 -8.37 -3.01
N THR A 170 1.43 -8.34 -2.70
CA THR A 170 2.38 -7.40 -3.32
C THR A 170 3.66 -8.12 -3.62
N ASP A 171 4.42 -7.62 -4.59
CA ASP A 171 5.77 -8.10 -4.92
C ASP A 171 5.80 -9.54 -5.46
N VAL A 172 4.79 -9.89 -6.25
CA VAL A 172 4.78 -11.13 -7.06
C VAL A 172 4.63 -10.72 -8.52
N PRO A 173 5.36 -11.37 -9.45
CA PRO A 173 5.30 -10.99 -10.86
C PRO A 173 3.92 -11.15 -11.50
N SER A 174 3.18 -12.18 -11.11
CA SER A 174 1.87 -12.49 -11.66
C SER A 174 1.02 -13.26 -10.67
N HIS A 175 -0.29 -13.26 -10.93
CA HIS A 175 -1.26 -14.02 -10.17
C HIS A 175 -2.10 -14.90 -11.09
N CYS A 176 -2.44 -16.10 -10.61
CA CYS A 176 -3.28 -17.02 -11.35
C CYS A 176 -4.67 -16.41 -11.56
N TRP A 177 -5.20 -16.53 -12.77
CA TRP A 177 -6.48 -15.95 -13.19
C TRP A 177 -7.69 -16.41 -12.35
N ILE A 178 -7.59 -17.57 -11.69
CA ILE A 178 -8.66 -18.15 -10.87
C ILE A 178 -8.78 -17.50 -9.48
N LEU A 179 -7.75 -16.79 -9.02
CA LEU A 179 -7.68 -16.19 -7.68
C LEU A 179 -8.92 -15.35 -7.31
N PRO A 180 -9.46 -14.47 -8.16
CA PRO A 180 -10.62 -13.65 -7.83
C PRO A 180 -11.87 -14.49 -7.60
N THR A 181 -12.05 -15.56 -8.37
CA THR A 181 -13.17 -16.50 -8.21
C THR A 181 -13.10 -17.19 -6.85
N ILE A 182 -11.91 -17.67 -6.46
CA ILE A 182 -11.70 -18.30 -5.14
C ILE A 182 -12.02 -17.29 -4.03
N LEU A 183 -11.44 -16.08 -4.11
CA LEU A 183 -11.65 -15.02 -3.11
C LEU A 183 -13.12 -14.63 -3.00
N LYS A 184 -13.82 -14.43 -4.12
CA LYS A 184 -15.24 -14.09 -4.10
C LYS A 184 -16.09 -15.17 -3.44
N ARG A 185 -15.81 -16.44 -3.74
CA ARG A 185 -16.51 -17.59 -3.14
C ARG A 185 -16.20 -17.74 -1.64
N ALA A 186 -15.06 -17.23 -1.19
CA ALA A 186 -14.70 -17.14 0.22
C ALA A 186 -15.27 -15.89 0.94
N GLY A 187 -16.04 -15.04 0.26
CA GLY A 187 -16.61 -13.81 0.84
C GLY A 187 -15.65 -12.62 0.87
N VAL A 188 -14.55 -12.68 0.11
CA VAL A 188 -13.59 -11.58 -0.05
C VAL A 188 -13.99 -10.74 -1.26
N ASP A 189 -14.25 -9.46 -1.02
CA ASP A 189 -14.78 -8.52 -2.01
C ASP A 189 -13.72 -7.54 -2.54
N PHE A 190 -12.61 -7.40 -1.82
CA PHE A 190 -11.55 -6.46 -2.16
C PHE A 190 -10.21 -7.16 -2.27
N LEU A 191 -9.51 -6.97 -3.40
CA LEU A 191 -8.16 -7.49 -3.61
C LEU A 191 -7.20 -6.34 -3.97
N HIS A 192 -6.27 -6.06 -3.08
CA HIS A 192 -5.18 -5.14 -3.36
C HIS A 192 -3.98 -5.90 -3.94
N LEU A 193 -3.66 -5.62 -5.21
CA LEU A 193 -2.46 -6.12 -5.88
C LEU A 193 -1.44 -4.99 -6.05
N GLY A 194 -0.22 -5.21 -5.57
CA GLY A 194 0.92 -4.34 -5.87
C GLY A 194 1.94 -5.09 -6.73
N CYS A 195 2.22 -4.58 -7.92
CA CYS A 195 3.30 -5.09 -8.77
C CYS A 195 4.50 -4.12 -8.68
N GLN A 196 5.71 -4.65 -8.64
CA GLN A 196 6.93 -3.85 -8.69
C GLN A 196 7.00 -3.08 -10.02
N PRO A 197 7.37 -1.79 -10.02
CA PRO A 197 7.50 -0.99 -11.24
C PRO A 197 8.49 -1.58 -12.27
N SER A 198 9.52 -2.30 -11.80
CA SER A 198 10.52 -2.96 -12.65
C SER A 198 9.95 -4.10 -13.50
N GLN A 199 8.76 -4.59 -13.16
CA GLN A 199 8.15 -5.77 -13.79
C GLN A 199 7.10 -5.40 -14.84
N TYR A 200 6.89 -4.09 -15.10
CA TYR A 200 5.97 -3.60 -16.14
C TYR A 200 6.66 -2.73 -17.20
N ARG A 201 6.41 -3.05 -18.47
CA ARG A 201 6.57 -2.14 -19.61
C ARG A 201 5.41 -1.13 -19.72
N SER A 202 4.36 -1.26 -18.90
CA SER A 202 3.18 -0.37 -18.88
C SER A 202 2.74 0.01 -17.45
N ARG A 203 2.76 1.31 -17.15
CA ARG A 203 2.43 1.92 -15.84
C ARG A 203 0.97 1.72 -15.40
N ARG A 204 0.60 0.66 -14.67
CA ARG A 204 -0.63 0.65 -13.85
C ARG A 204 -0.48 -0.21 -12.59
N SER A 205 -0.36 0.42 -11.43
CA SER A 205 -0.72 -0.22 -10.15
C SER A 205 -2.25 -0.35 -10.12
N GLN A 206 -2.79 -1.54 -9.82
CA GLN A 206 -4.23 -1.78 -9.89
C GLN A 206 -4.75 -2.36 -8.56
N ALA A 207 -5.51 -1.55 -7.83
CA ALA A 207 -6.44 -2.07 -6.83
C ALA A 207 -7.69 -2.57 -7.56
N PHE A 208 -8.22 -3.73 -7.19
CA PHE A 208 -9.35 -4.31 -7.86
C PHE A 208 -10.49 -4.64 -6.89
N LEU A 209 -11.71 -4.31 -7.31
CA LEU A 209 -12.93 -4.81 -6.68
C LEU A 209 -13.30 -6.14 -7.33
N VAL A 210 -13.63 -7.14 -6.51
CA VAL A 210 -14.05 -8.45 -6.99
C VAL A 210 -15.57 -8.41 -7.22
N GLY A 211 -15.96 -8.24 -8.49
CA GLY A 211 -17.37 -8.11 -8.89
C GLY A 211 -18.21 -9.35 -8.64
N ARG A 212 -19.54 -9.21 -8.66
CA ARG A 212 -20.53 -10.29 -8.46
C ARG A 212 -20.39 -11.46 -9.45
N SER A 213 -19.79 -11.22 -10.61
CA SER A 213 -19.58 -12.18 -11.70
C SER A 213 -18.15 -12.73 -11.78
N GLY A 214 -17.26 -12.39 -10.83
CA GLY A 214 -15.86 -12.81 -10.84
C GLY A 214 -14.93 -11.98 -11.75
N TRP A 215 -15.47 -10.94 -12.41
CA TRP A 215 -14.68 -10.01 -13.23
C TRP A 215 -14.13 -8.84 -12.42
N PHE A 216 -12.93 -8.39 -12.79
CA PHE A 216 -12.24 -7.26 -12.17
C PHE A 216 -12.72 -5.92 -12.74
N ALA A 217 -13.06 -4.99 -11.86
CA ALA A 217 -13.07 -3.56 -12.17
C ALA A 217 -11.90 -2.88 -11.44
N ALA A 218 -11.16 -2.02 -12.13
CA ALA A 218 -10.19 -1.13 -11.49
C ALA A 218 -10.94 -0.29 -10.44
N ALA A 219 -10.51 -0.37 -9.19
CA ALA A 219 -11.27 0.11 -8.05
C ALA A 219 -11.28 1.64 -7.99
N TYR A 220 -12.34 2.26 -8.50
CA TYR A 220 -12.72 3.63 -8.14
C TYR A 220 -13.67 3.65 -6.91
N ASP A 221 -14.29 2.52 -6.54
CA ASP A 221 -15.27 2.42 -5.42
C ASP A 221 -14.69 1.87 -4.11
N VAL A 222 -13.43 2.19 -3.77
CA VAL A 222 -12.84 1.83 -2.46
C VAL A 222 -13.53 2.56 -1.30
N LEU A 223 -14.11 3.74 -1.58
CA LEU A 223 -14.66 4.65 -0.56
C LEU A 223 -15.94 4.11 0.10
N ASP A 224 -16.82 3.46 -0.65
CA ASP A 224 -18.10 2.99 -0.09
C ASP A 224 -17.95 1.76 0.81
N HIS A 225 -16.94 0.91 0.57
CA HIS A 225 -16.67 -0.23 1.44
C HIS A 225 -16.04 0.18 2.77
N LEU A 226 -15.20 1.22 2.77
CA LEU A 226 -14.61 1.76 4.00
C LEU A 226 -15.61 2.57 4.83
N ARG A 227 -16.60 3.20 4.19
CA ARG A 227 -17.72 3.89 4.86
C ARG A 227 -18.70 2.95 5.57
N GLN A 228 -18.75 1.67 5.19
CA GLN A 228 -19.69 0.69 5.75
C GLN A 228 -19.19 0.01 7.05
N ARG A 229 -18.05 0.41 7.61
CA ARG A 229 -17.74 0.02 8.99
C ARG A 229 -18.67 0.80 9.91
N PRO A 230 -19.52 0.14 10.72
CA PRO A 230 -20.30 0.85 11.71
C PRO A 230 -19.32 1.61 12.61
N GLU A 231 -19.60 2.88 12.83
CA GLU A 231 -18.92 3.69 13.84
C GLU A 231 -19.02 2.91 15.15
N ALA A 232 -17.88 2.42 15.63
CA ALA A 232 -17.81 1.80 16.94
C ALA A 232 -18.14 2.89 17.96
N ALA A 233 -19.34 2.82 18.52
CA ALA A 233 -19.77 3.55 19.70
C ALA A 233 -18.98 3.09 20.94
#